data_AF-A0A966CDD3-F1
#
_entry.id   AF-A0A966CDD3-F1
#
_cell.length_a   1.000
_cell.length_b   1.000
_cell.length_c   1.000
_cell.angle_alpha   90.00
_cell.angle_beta   90.00
_cell.angle_gamma   90.00
#
_symmetry.space_group_name_H-M   'P 1'
#
loop_
_entity.id
_entity.type
_entity.pdbx_description
1 polymer ?
#
loop_
_entity_poly.entity_id
_entity_poly.type
_entity_poly.pdbx_seq_one_letter_code
_entity_poly.pdbx_strand_id
1 'polypeptide(L)' 'MAKTSNVVRSQKKQKYQVRKHSRCPLCGRARAYMRRFDLCRICFREKALT' A
#
# COMPACT_ATOMS: atom_id res chain seq x y z
N MET A 1 11.23 -1.14 0.81
CA MET A 1 10.24 -0.69 1.82
C MET A 1 9.80 0.72 1.50
N ALA A 2 8.59 1.16 1.88
CA ALA A 2 8.17 2.53 1.61
C ALA A 2 8.78 3.53 2.62
N LYS A 3 9.06 4.76 2.16
CA LYS A 3 9.49 5.85 3.05
C LYS A 3 8.36 6.18 4.03
N THR A 4 8.68 6.27 5.32
CA THR A 4 7.74 6.58 6.42
C THR A 4 6.95 7.86 6.16
N SER A 5 7.63 8.93 5.73
CA SER A 5 7.01 10.21 5.37
C SER A 5 5.93 10.07 4.30
N ASN A 6 6.15 9.18 3.33
CA ASN A 6 5.18 8.93 2.28
C ASN A 6 3.97 8.22 2.87
N VAL A 7 4.16 7.18 3.70
CA VAL A 7 3.07 6.39 4.30
C VAL A 7 2.12 7.30 5.08
N VAL A 8 2.69 8.13 5.97
CA VAL A 8 1.92 9.11 6.76
C VAL A 8 1.18 10.10 5.86
N ARG A 9 1.82 10.61 4.79
CA ARG A 9 1.16 11.49 3.82
C ARG A 9 -0.06 10.84 3.17
N SER A 10 -0.03 9.52 2.93
CA SER A 10 -1.13 8.79 2.29
C SER A 10 -2.29 8.52 3.24
N GLN A 11 -2.04 8.42 4.55
CA GLN A 11 -3.06 8.23 5.58
C GLN A 11 -3.83 9.52 5.88
N LYS A 12 -3.18 10.68 5.71
CA LYS A 12 -3.84 11.98 5.87
C LYS A 12 -4.94 12.18 4.81
N LYS A 13 -6.04 12.85 5.21
CA LYS A 13 -7.12 13.27 4.32
C LYS A 13 -6.55 14.14 3.20
N GLN A 14 -6.64 13.66 1.96
CA GLN A 14 -6.20 14.42 0.79
C GLN A 14 -7.25 15.47 0.39
N LYS A 15 -6.79 16.62 -0.10
CA LYS A 15 -7.66 17.70 -0.63
C LYS A 15 -8.54 17.24 -1.78
N TYR A 16 -8.03 16.35 -2.64
CA TYR A 16 -8.75 15.84 -3.82
C TYR A 16 -8.79 14.32 -3.79
N GLN A 17 -9.93 13.74 -4.17
CA GLN A 17 -10.16 12.29 -4.14
C GLN A 17 -9.19 11.55 -5.08
N VAL A 18 -8.88 12.12 -6.24
CA VAL A 18 -7.96 11.56 -7.25
C VAL A 18 -6.52 11.35 -6.75
N ARG A 19 -6.13 11.99 -5.63
CA ARG A 19 -4.79 11.85 -5.03
C ARG A 19 -4.66 10.62 -4.13
N LYS A 20 -5.78 9.98 -3.76
CA LYS A 20 -5.77 8.75 -2.98
C LYS A 20 -5.24 7.62 -3.87
N HIS A 21 -4.23 6.92 -3.38
CA HIS A 21 -3.66 5.77 -4.05
C HIS A 21 -3.51 4.62 -3.05
N SER A 22 -3.75 3.41 -3.51
CA SER A 22 -3.67 2.22 -2.67
C SER A 22 -2.23 1.88 -2.35
N ARG A 23 -1.99 1.53 -1.08
CA ARG A 23 -0.71 1.06 -0.59
C ARG A 23 -0.94 -0.17 0.25
N CYS A 24 0.03 -1.08 0.21
CA CYS A 24 -0.03 -2.25 1.07
C CYS A 24 0.01 -1.83 2.55
N PRO A 25 -0.88 -2.36 3.42
CA PRO A 25 -0.92 -2.04 4.84
C PRO A 25 0.30 -2.57 5.61
N LEU A 26 0.91 -3.67 5.15
CA LEU A 26 2.09 -4.27 5.79
C LEU A 26 3.38 -3.56 5.37
N CYS A 27 3.61 -3.47 4.06
CA CYS A 27 4.90 -3.07 3.49
C CYS A 27 4.94 -1.58 3.06
N GLY A 28 3.78 -0.91 3.02
CA GLY A 28 3.62 0.47 2.54
C GLY A 28 3.84 0.68 1.03
N ARG A 29 4.07 -0.39 0.27
CA ARG A 29 4.43 -0.32 -1.16
C ARG A 29 3.28 0.25 -1.99
N ALA A 30 3.59 1.23 -2.83
CA ALA A 30 2.63 1.92 -3.70
C ALA A 30 2.42 1.24 -5.07
N ARG A 31 3.29 0.30 -5.46
CA ARG A 31 3.25 -0.37 -6.77
C ARG A 31 2.86 -1.83 -6.62
N ALA A 32 2.21 -2.38 -7.66
CA ALA A 32 1.76 -3.77 -7.72
C ALA A 32 0.91 -4.15 -6.49
N TYR A 33 -0.11 -3.34 -6.25
CA TYR A 33 -1.10 -3.54 -5.20
C TYR A 33 -2.27 -4.37 -5.75
N MET A 34 -2.57 -5.47 -5.07
CA MET A 34 -3.68 -6.36 -5.41
C MET A 34 -4.91 -5.97 -4.60
N ARG A 35 -5.88 -5.34 -5.28
CA ARG A 35 -7.13 -4.82 -4.65
C ARG A 35 -7.97 -5.90 -3.97
N ARG A 36 -8.00 -7.12 -4.54
CA ARG A 36 -8.75 -8.25 -3.97
C ARG A 36 -8.27 -8.69 -2.59
N PHE A 37 -6.97 -8.54 -2.32
CA PHE A 37 -6.33 -9.03 -1.10
C PHE A 37 -5.80 -7.91 -0.19
N ASP A 38 -5.99 -6.65 -0.60
CA ASP A 38 -5.44 -5.47 0.08
C ASP A 38 -3.92 -5.57 0.37
N LEU A 39 -3.14 -6.16 -0.54
CA LEU A 39 -1.71 -6.46 -0.31
C LEU A 39 -0.80 -6.11 -1.49
N CYS A 40 0.48 -5.90 -1.20
CA CYS A 40 1.53 -5.83 -2.22
C CYS A 40 1.87 -7.23 -2.73
N ARG A 41 2.31 -7.35 -4.00
CA ARG A 41 2.69 -8.65 -4.60
C ARG A 41 3.69 -9.49 -3.79
N ILE A 42 4.56 -8.83 -3.02
CA ILE A 42 5.61 -9.49 -2.25
C ILE A 42 5.00 -10.07 -0.98
N CYS A 43 4.30 -9.26 -0.18
CA CYS A 43 3.64 -9.74 1.03
C CYS A 43 2.55 -10.78 0.73
N PHE A 44 1.89 -10.68 -0.42
CA PHE A 44 0.99 -11.73 -0.88
C PHE A 44 1.75 -13.05 -1.10
N ARG A 45 2.86 -13.02 -1.84
CA ARG A 45 3.70 -14.21 -2.07
C ARG A 45 4.23 -14.80 -0.75
N GLU A 46 4.72 -13.97 0.16
CA GLU A 46 5.23 -14.41 1.47
C GLU A 46 4.13 -15.10 2.29
N LYS A 47 2.93 -14.52 2.34
CA LYS A 47 1.78 -15.07 3.08
C LYS A 47 1.07 -16.25 2.40
N ALA A 48 1.27 -16.44 1.10
CA ALA A 48 0.69 -17.55 0.36
C ALA A 48 1.60 -18.79 0.32
N LEU A 49 2.90 -18.60 0.57
CA LEU A 49 3.89 -19.69 0.67
C LEU A 49 4.05 -20.21 2.11
N THR A 50 3.32 -19.63 3.06
CA THR A 50 3.18 -20.11 4.44
C THR A 50 1.84 -20.83 4.58
#